data_AF-A0A942AF99-F1
#
_entry.id   AF-A0A942AF99-F1
#
_cell.length_a   1.000
_cell.length_b   1.000
_cell.length_c   1.000
_cell.angle_alpha   90.00
_cell.angle_beta   90.00
_cell.angle_gamma   90.00
#
_symmetry.space_group_name_H-M   'P 1'
#
loop_
_entity.id
_entity.type
_entity.pdbx_description
1 polymer ?
#
loop_
_entity_poly.entity_id
_entity_poly.type
_entity_poly.pdbx_seq_one_letter_code
_entity_poly.pdbx_strand_id
1 'polypeptide(L)' 'GNDVPTSNDAIEAVSAVKVVTVEGGVQVLNAAGKTVTVANVLGQTVASTVVSSDNATISAPAGVVIVTVEGEAAVKAIVK' A
#
# COMPACT_ATOMS: atom_id res chain seq x y z
N GLY A 1 29.32 -19.76 -28.89
CA GLY A 1 28.03 -19.81 -28.15
C GLY A 1 28.06 -18.65 -27.20
N ASN A 2 27.18 -17.66 -27.39
CA ASN A 2 27.18 -16.43 -26.62
C ASN A 2 26.20 -16.63 -25.46
N ASP A 3 26.74 -16.92 -24.28
CA ASP A 3 25.99 -17.07 -23.04
C ASP A 3 25.70 -15.67 -22.49
N VAL A 4 24.50 -15.15 -22.79
CA VAL A 4 23.98 -13.96 -22.12
C VAL A 4 23.02 -14.45 -21.04
N PRO A 5 23.40 -14.41 -19.75
CA PRO A 5 22.42 -14.55 -18.70
C PRO A 5 21.53 -13.32 -18.79
N THR A 6 20.32 -13.47 -19.35
CA THR A 6 19.29 -12.47 -19.10
C THR A 6 18.89 -12.64 -17.64
N SER A 7 19.54 -11.89 -16.76
CA SER A 7 18.95 -11.57 -15.44
C SER A 7 17.58 -10.99 -15.72
N ASN A 8 16.56 -11.84 -15.60
CA ASN A 8 15.19 -11.41 -15.50
C ASN A 8 14.98 -10.91 -14.06
N ASP A 9 15.76 -9.89 -13.65
CA ASP A 9 15.21 -8.89 -12.74
C ASP A 9 14.19 -8.15 -13.59
N ALA A 10 13.03 -8.78 -13.74
CA ALA A 10 11.84 -8.12 -14.24
C ALA A 10 11.74 -6.86 -13.37
N ILE A 11 11.93 -5.72 -14.01
CA ILE A 11 11.66 -4.43 -13.40
C ILE A 11 10.16 -4.48 -13.14
N GLU A 12 9.79 -4.90 -11.92
CA GLU A 12 8.43 -4.90 -11.41
C GLU A 12 7.86 -3.52 -11.75
N ALA A 13 6.88 -3.54 -12.63
CA ALA A 13 6.44 -2.39 -13.38
C ALA A 13 6.17 -1.21 -12.44
N VAL A 14 6.38 0.00 -12.96
CA VAL A 14 6.20 1.32 -12.32
C VAL A 14 4.77 1.57 -11.78
N SER A 15 3.91 0.56 -11.78
CA SER A 15 2.52 0.53 -11.30
C SER A 15 2.33 -0.16 -9.95
N ALA A 16 3.39 -0.65 -9.30
CA ALA A 16 3.28 -1.28 -7.99
C ALA A 16 2.61 -0.32 -6.97
N VAL A 17 1.66 -0.84 -6.20
CA VAL A 17 1.01 -0.09 -5.13
C VAL A 17 2.06 0.30 -4.10
N LYS A 18 2.10 1.59 -3.73
CA LYS A 18 3.02 2.10 -2.71
C LYS A 18 2.24 2.73 -1.57
N VAL A 19 2.55 2.31 -0.35
CA VAL A 19 1.97 2.86 0.87
C VAL A 19 3.04 3.72 1.58
N VAL A 20 2.69 4.96 1.90
CA VAL A 20 3.56 5.94 2.55
C VAL A 20 2.84 6.53 3.75
N THR A 21 3.51 6.70 4.88
CA THR A 21 2.90 7.36 6.04
C THR A 21 2.98 8.87 5.91
N VAL A 22 1.88 9.53 6.27
CA VAL A 22 1.77 11.00 6.36
C VAL A 22 1.25 11.38 7.75
N GLU A 23 1.29 12.66 8.10
CA GLU A 23 0.73 13.13 9.36
C GLU A 23 -0.77 12.80 9.44
N GLY A 24 -1.19 12.12 10.51
CA GLY A 24 -2.59 11.73 10.71
C GLY A 24 -3.13 10.65 9.76
N GLY A 25 -2.29 9.97 8.98
CA GLY A 25 -2.76 8.88 8.13
C GLY A 25 -1.73 8.18 7.24
N VAL A 26 -2.25 7.55 6.19
CA VAL A 26 -1.47 6.79 5.21
C VAL A 26 -1.87 7.21 3.81
N GLN A 27 -0.88 7.57 3.00
CA GLN A 27 -1.04 7.83 1.58
C GLN A 27 -0.79 6.54 0.79
N VAL A 28 -1.70 6.22 -0.12
CA VAL A 28 -1.62 5.05 -1.00
C VAL A 28 -1.57 5.53 -2.44
N LEU A 29 -0.53 5.08 -3.14
CA LEU A 29 -0.23 5.39 -4.52
C LEU A 29 -0.54 4.18 -5.41
N ASN A 30 -1.01 4.43 -6.63
CA ASN A 30 -1.36 3.43 -7.66
C ASN A 30 -2.44 2.42 -7.21
N ALA A 31 -3.37 2.82 -6.33
CA ALA A 31 -4.45 1.97 -5.83
C ALA A 31 -5.84 2.37 -6.37
N ALA A 32 -5.91 3.04 -7.52
CA ALA A 32 -7.18 3.40 -8.14
C ALA A 32 -8.02 2.15 -8.45
N GLY A 33 -9.30 2.20 -8.09
CA GLY A 33 -10.24 1.08 -8.22
C GLY A 33 -10.08 -0.04 -7.19
N LYS A 34 -9.08 0.03 -6.30
CA LYS A 34 -8.82 -1.01 -5.30
C LYS A 34 -9.43 -0.65 -3.94
N THR A 35 -9.84 -1.69 -3.20
CA THR A 35 -10.22 -1.54 -1.80
C THR A 35 -8.98 -1.43 -0.93
N VAL A 36 -8.89 -0.36 -0.14
CA VAL A 36 -7.86 -0.21 0.89
C VAL A 36 -8.49 -0.29 2.26
N THR A 37 -7.95 -1.17 3.10
CA THR A 37 -8.38 -1.37 4.48
C THR A 37 -7.23 -1.06 5.41
N VAL A 38 -7.48 -0.20 6.39
CA VAL A 38 -6.56 0.11 7.48
C VAL A 38 -7.09 -0.53 8.74
N ALA A 39 -6.25 -1.32 9.41
CA ALA A 39 -6.56 -1.98 10.66
C ALA A 39 -5.50 -1.70 11.72
N ASN A 40 -5.84 -1.82 12.99
CA ASN A 40 -4.86 -1.79 14.08
C ASN A 40 -4.15 -3.15 14.23
N VAL A 41 -3.15 -3.21 15.11
CA VAL A 41 -2.40 -4.45 15.39
C VAL A 41 -3.24 -5.60 15.97
N LEU A 42 -4.45 -5.30 16.44
CA LEU A 42 -5.42 -6.30 16.95
C LEU A 42 -6.32 -6.85 15.83
N GLY A 43 -6.17 -6.36 14.59
CA GLY A 43 -6.99 -6.77 13.45
C GLY A 43 -8.33 -6.03 13.32
N GLN A 44 -8.55 -4.97 14.10
CA GLN A 44 -9.77 -4.16 13.99
C GLN A 44 -9.62 -3.14 12.86
N THR A 45 -10.56 -3.13 11.91
CA THR A 45 -10.62 -2.14 10.83
C THR A 45 -10.96 -0.76 11.38
N VAL A 46 -10.07 0.21 11.14
CA VAL A 46 -10.25 1.63 11.48
C VAL A 46 -10.76 2.46 10.31
N ALA A 47 -10.44 2.03 9.08
CA ALA A 47 -10.95 2.62 7.84
C ALA A 47 -10.99 1.55 6.74
N SER A 48 -11.98 1.60 5.87
CA SER A 48 -12.02 0.79 4.65
C SER A 48 -12.71 1.60 3.57
N THR A 49 -12.05 1.75 2.43
CA THR A 49 -12.56 2.59 1.34
C THR A 49 -12.06 2.09 -0.01
N VAL A 50 -12.89 2.24 -1.04
CA VAL A 50 -12.47 2.05 -2.42
C VAL A 50 -11.82 3.35 -2.88
N VAL A 51 -10.53 3.27 -3.21
CA VAL A 51 -9.76 4.42 -3.65
C VAL A 51 -10.04 4.64 -5.13
N SER A 52 -10.54 5.81 -5.51
CA SER A 52 -10.87 6.13 -6.92
C SER A 52 -9.73 6.77 -7.69
N SER A 53 -8.62 7.11 -7.04
CA SER A 53 -7.50 7.86 -7.60
C SER A 53 -6.16 7.19 -7.32
N ASP A 54 -5.18 7.41 -8.20
CA ASP A 54 -3.83 6.84 -8.04
C ASP A 54 -3.03 7.46 -6.89
N ASN A 55 -3.57 8.47 -6.21
CA ASN A 55 -3.01 9.04 -5.00
C ASN A 55 -4.15 9.38 -4.05
N ALA A 56 -4.28 8.63 -2.97
CA ALA A 56 -5.28 8.87 -1.95
C ALA A 56 -4.67 8.84 -0.55
N THR A 57 -5.20 9.70 0.32
CA THR A 57 -4.83 9.72 1.73
C THR A 57 -5.98 9.15 2.55
N ILE A 58 -5.66 8.20 3.42
CA ILE A 58 -6.60 7.54 4.31
C ILE A 58 -6.23 7.94 5.74
N SER A 59 -7.14 8.63 6.41
CA SER A 59 -6.96 9.00 7.80
C SER A 59 -6.87 7.76 8.67
N ALA A 60 -5.91 7.76 9.60
CA ALA A 60 -5.71 6.67 10.54
C ALA A 60 -5.21 7.24 11.86
N PRO A 61 -5.57 6.64 13.01
CA PRO A 61 -5.08 7.08 14.30
C PRO A 61 -3.56 6.91 14.40
N ALA A 62 -2.92 7.77 15.18
CA ALA A 62 -1.50 7.66 15.49
C ALA A 62 -1.18 6.30 16.13
N GLY A 63 -0.04 5.72 15.76
CA GLY A 63 0.38 4.39 16.20
C GLY A 63 0.65 3.44 15.04
N VAL A 64 0.70 2.14 15.37
CA VAL A 64 0.98 1.08 14.38
C VAL A 64 -0.32 0.62 13.75
N VAL A 65 -0.38 0.73 12.43
CA VAL A 65 -1.50 0.26 11.62
C VAL A 65 -1.02 -0.69 10.54
N ILE A 66 -1.92 -1.54 10.08
CA ILE A 66 -1.75 -2.49 9.01
C ILE A 66 -2.64 -2.03 7.87
N VAL A 67 -2.03 -1.76 6.72
CA VAL A 67 -2.72 -1.34 5.50
C VAL A 67 -2.76 -2.51 4.54
N THR A 68 -3.96 -2.94 4.18
CA THR A 68 -4.19 -3.98 3.19
C THR A 68 -4.78 -3.34 1.95
N VAL A 69 -4.17 -3.59 0.80
CA VAL A 69 -4.70 -3.17 -0.50
C VAL A 69 -5.12 -4.41 -1.27
N GLU A 70 -6.29 -4.37 -1.90
CA GLU A 70 -6.83 -5.49 -2.68
C GLU A 70 -5.83 -5.97 -3.75
N GLY A 71 -5.46 -7.25 -3.69
CA GLY A 71 -4.48 -7.85 -4.59
C GLY A 71 -3.02 -7.68 -4.16
N GLU A 72 -2.74 -6.93 -3.08
CA GLU A 72 -1.38 -6.65 -2.61
C GLU A 72 -1.13 -7.17 -1.18
N ALA A 73 0.16 -7.30 -0.87
CA ALA A 73 0.59 -7.65 0.48
C ALA A 73 0.24 -6.54 1.48
N ALA A 74 -0.11 -6.95 2.70
CA ALA A 74 -0.37 -6.02 3.78
C ALA A 74 0.93 -5.30 4.21
N VAL A 75 0.86 -3.97 4.33
CA VAL A 75 1.97 -3.10 4.69
C VAL A 75 1.79 -2.60 6.12
N LYS A 76 2.84 -2.69 6.94
CA LYS A 76 2.86 -2.09 8.27
C LYS A 76 3.28 -0.63 8.16
N ALA A 77 2.50 0.26 8.79
CA ALA A 77 2.73 1.70 8.78
C ALA A 77 2.73 2.23 10.21
N ILE A 78 3.57 3.23 10.47
CA ILE A 78 3.61 3.97 11.74
C ILE A 78 3.12 5.39 11.45
N VAL A 79 1.92 5.69 11.92
CA VAL A 79 1.30 7.02 11.81
C VAL A 79 1.73 7.87 13.00
N LYS A 80 2.18 9.09 12.73
CA LYS A 80 2.52 10.10 13.74
C LYS A 80 1.34 11.02 14.00
#